data_AF-A0A3S4GVN4-F1
#
_entry.id   AF-A0A3S4GVN4-F1
#
_cell.length_a   1.000
_cell.length_b   1.000
_cell.length_c   1.000
_cell.angle_alpha   90.00
_cell.angle_beta   90.00
_cell.angle_gamma   90.00
#
_symmetry.space_group_name_H-M   'P 1'
#
loop_
_entity.id
_entity.type
_entity.pdbx_description
1 polymer ?
#
loop_
_entity_poly.entity_id
_entity_poly.type
_entity_poly.pdbx_seq_one_letter_code
_entity_poly.pdbx_strand_id
1 'polypeptide(L)' 'MSAKFYTLLTDIGAAKLASATALGIPLKITHMAVGDGGGVLPTPAHNRPR' A
#
# COMPACT_ATOMS: atom_id res chain seq x y z
N MET A 1 -4.80 -20.00 -10.68
CA MET A 1 -4.85 -18.63 -11.22
C MET A 1 -3.85 -17.79 -10.41
N SER A 2 -2.65 -17.54 -10.93
CA SER A 2 -1.63 -16.76 -10.20
C SER A 2 -2.04 -15.28 -10.19
N ALA A 3 -2.13 -14.66 -9.02
CA ALA A 3 -2.34 -13.21 -8.93
C ALA A 3 -1.13 -12.52 -9.58
N LYS A 4 -1.37 -11.78 -10.68
CA LYS A 4 -0.32 -11.05 -11.40
C LYS A 4 0.14 -9.79 -10.65
N PHE A 5 -0.66 -9.34 -9.69
CA PHE A 5 -0.44 -8.12 -8.92
C PHE A 5 -0.76 -8.39 -7.46
N TYR A 6 0.11 -7.92 -6.57
CA TYR A 6 -0.07 -7.96 -5.12
C TYR A 6 0.31 -6.61 -4.54
N THR A 7 -0.24 -6.29 -3.37
CA THR A 7 0.09 -5.07 -2.64
C THR A 7 0.98 -5.40 -1.47
N LEU A 8 2.01 -4.58 -1.26
CA LEU A 8 2.79 -4.57 -0.02
C LEU A 8 2.53 -3.25 0.67
N LEU A 9 2.07 -3.33 1.91
CA LEU A 9 1.93 -2.16 2.75
C LEU A 9 3.33 -1.69 3.14
N THR A 10 3.62 -0.39 3.09
CA THR A 10 4.89 0.15 3.62
C THR A 10 4.82 0.27 5.15
N ASP A 11 5.96 0.49 5.83
CA ASP A 11 5.99 0.76 7.28
C ASP A 11 4.98 1.85 7.69
N ILE A 12 4.88 2.90 6.86
CA ILE A 12 3.97 4.03 7.07
C ILE A 12 2.51 3.59 6.89
N GLY A 13 2.23 2.77 5.88
CA GLY A 13 0.88 2.23 5.65
C GLY A 13 0.44 1.31 6.78
N ALA A 14 1.36 0.48 7.31
CA ALA A 14 1.11 -0.42 8.42
C ALA A 14 0.82 0.37 9.71
N ALA A 15 1.59 1.42 9.98
CA ALA A 15 1.33 2.31 11.11
C ALA A 15 -0.05 3.00 11.00
N LYS A 16 -0.41 3.49 9.81
CA LYS A 16 -1.74 4.10 9.57
C LYS A 16 -2.89 3.11 9.75
N LEU A 17 -2.70 1.88 9.29
CA LEU A 17 -3.67 0.80 9.50
C LEU A 17 -3.80 0.47 10.99
N ALA A 18 -2.67 0.31 11.70
CA ALA A 18 -2.66 0.04 13.13
C ALA A 18 -3.35 1.15 13.93
N SER A 19 -3.11 2.43 13.61
CA SER A 19 -3.79 3.56 14.24
C SER A 19 -5.29 3.56 13.96
N ALA A 20 -5.72 3.24 12.74
CA ALA A 20 -7.14 3.15 12.39
C ALA A 20 -7.84 2.01 13.15
N THR A 21 -7.19 0.85 13.24
CA THR A 21 -7.67 -0.29 14.03
C THR A 21 -7.74 0.03 15.53
N ALA A 22 -6.71 0.69 16.08
CA ALA A 22 -6.68 1.09 17.48
C ALA A 22 -7.76 2.11 17.85
N LEU A 23 -8.09 3.03 16.93
CA LEU A 23 -9.15 4.02 17.10
C LEU A 23 -10.55 3.45 16.81
N GLY A 24 -10.66 2.23 16.30
CA GLY A 24 -11.93 1.64 15.87
C GLY A 24 -12.57 2.35 14.67
N ILE A 25 -11.80 3.18 13.95
CA ILE A 25 -12.29 3.93 12.80
C ILE A 25 -11.89 3.18 11.53
N PRO A 26 -12.83 2.86 10.64
CA PRO A 26 -12.51 2.23 9.36
C PRO A 26 -11.56 3.11 8.55
N LEU A 27 -10.42 2.54 8.13
CA LEU A 27 -9.51 3.22 7.21
C LEU A 27 -10.15 3.31 5.82
N LYS A 28 -10.81 4.44 5.53
CA LYS A 28 -11.38 4.71 4.21
C LYS A 28 -10.28 5.18 3.26
N ILE A 29 -9.94 4.34 2.29
CA ILE A 29 -9.09 4.73 1.16
C ILE A 29 -10.00 5.37 0.10
N THR A 30 -10.07 6.70 0.08
CA THR A 30 -10.95 7.45 -0.84
C THR A 30 -10.30 7.71 -2.19
N HIS A 31 -8.98 7.80 -2.23
CA HIS A 31 -8.20 8.05 -3.43
C HIS A 31 -6.94 7.19 -3.37
N MET A 32 -6.64 6.49 -4.45
CA MET A 32 -5.44 5.68 -4.57
C MET A 32 -4.72 6.08 -5.86
N ALA A 33 -3.50 6.61 -5.73
CA ALA A 33 -2.68 6.93 -6.89
C ALA A 33 -2.01 5.65 -7.40
N VAL A 34 -2.27 5.29 -8.65
CA VAL A 34 -1.64 4.15 -9.32
C VAL A 34 -0.61 4.70 -10.32
N GLY A 35 0.65 4.31 -10.15
CA GLY A 35 1.68 4.58 -11.15
C GLY A 35 1.57 3.56 -12.28
N ASP A 36 1.72 4.00 -13.52
CA ASP A 36 1.71 3.13 -14.72
C ASP A 36 2.99 2.27 -14.86
N GLY A 37 3.97 2.48 -13.98
CA GLY A 37 5.24 1.77 -13.97
C GLY A 37 6.11 2.04 -15.21
N GLY A 38 5.72 2.96 -16.10
CA GLY A 38 6.44 3.22 -17.35
C GLY A 38 6.68 1.98 -18.23
N GLY A 39 5.82 0.95 -18.13
CA GLY A 39 5.99 -0.32 -18.86
C GLY A 39 6.90 -1.36 -18.19
N VAL A 40 7.48 -1.05 -17.03
CA VAL A 40 8.27 -1.99 -16.20
C VAL A 40 7.50 -2.27 -14.92
N LEU A 41 7.48 -3.53 -14.47
CA LEU A 41 6.91 -3.91 -13.18
C LEU A 41 8.01 -3.82 -12.11
N PRO A 42 8.16 -2.71 -11.37
CA PRO A 42 9.10 -2.66 -10.27
C PRO A 42 8.68 -3.65 -9.19
N THR A 43 9.64 -4.36 -8.61
CA THR A 43 9.39 -5.18 -7.43
C THR A 43 9.03 -4.25 -6.26
N PRO A 44 7.85 -4.40 -5.63
CA PRO A 44 7.45 -3.55 -4.51
C PRO A 44 8.37 -3.79 -3.31
N ALA A 45 8.90 -2.72 -2.70
CA ALA A 45 9.69 -2.77 -1.47
C ALA A 45 8.92 -2.13 -0.31
N HIS A 46 8.98 -2.75 0.87
CA HIS A 46 8.35 -2.26 2.10
C HIS A 46 8.98 -0.95 2.59
N ASN A 47 10.31 -0.92 2.53
CA ASN A 47 11.16 0.24 2.70
C ASN A 47 11.00 1.10 1.43
N ARG A 48 10.30 2.22 1.57
CA ARG A 48 10.34 3.32 0.59
C ARG A 48 10.96 4.52 1.29
N PRO A 49 12.12 5.04 0.83
CA PRO A 49 12.65 6.30 1.35
C PRO A 49 11.64 7.40 1.02
N ARG A 50 11.41 8.28 2.01
CA ARG A 50 10.41 9.35 1.93
C ARG A 50 10.86 10.47 1.01
#